data_AF-A0A938AKU0-F1
#
_entry.id   AF-A0A938AKU0-F1
#
_cell.length_a   1.000
_cell.length_b   1.000
_cell.length_c   1.000
_cell.angle_alpha   90.00
_cell.angle_beta   90.00
_cell.angle_gamma   90.00
#
_symmetry.space_group_name_H-M   'P 1'
#
loop_
_entity.id
_entity.type
_entity.pdbx_description
1 polymer ?
#
loop_
_entity_poly.entity_id
_entity_poly.type
_entity_poly.pdbx_seq_one_letter_code
_entity_poly.pdbx_strand_id
1 'polypeptide(L)'
;MQIPEAFLKLTSYFHQDADLFYPTGEGLVEDALTALTSEERQVVKDYLLDLVSGRYDEKELRVIWRSTKADISPFRGDEGNCKEFLQHMLSIMN
;
A
#
# COMPACT_ATOMS: atom_id res chain seq x y z
N MET A 1 -11.47 12.01 1.64
CA MET A 1 -11.60 10.57 1.33
C MET A 1 -11.48 9.81 2.63
N GLN A 2 -12.38 8.85 2.90
CA GLN A 2 -12.20 7.94 4.05
C GLN A 2 -11.32 6.77 3.60
N ILE A 3 -10.33 6.43 4.42
CA ILE A 3 -9.43 5.29 4.16
C ILE A 3 -10.08 4.04 4.77
N PRO A 4 -10.31 2.96 3.98
CA PRO A 4 -10.90 1.73 4.49
C PRO A 4 -10.04 1.10 5.58
N GLU A 5 -10.68 0.49 6.59
CA GLU A 5 -9.97 -0.20 7.68
C GLU A 5 -9.07 -1.33 7.16
N ALA A 6 -9.52 -2.06 6.14
CA ALA A 6 -8.72 -3.10 5.48
C ALA A 6 -7.44 -2.54 4.84
N PHE A 7 -7.50 -1.33 4.28
CA PHE A 7 -6.32 -0.67 3.74
C PHE A 7 -5.40 -0.19 4.87
N LEU A 8 -5.95 0.34 5.96
CA LEU A 8 -5.16 0.69 7.15
C LEU A 8 -4.44 -0.54 7.74
N LYS A 9 -5.11 -1.70 7.79
CA LYS A 9 -4.51 -2.98 8.19
C LYS A 9 -3.36 -3.40 7.27
N LEU A 10 -3.54 -3.31 5.96
CA LEU A 10 -2.44 -3.56 5.02
C LEU A 10 -1.25 -2.63 5.29
N THR A 11 -1.51 -1.32 5.43
CA THR A 11 -0.42 -0.35 5.61
C THR A 11 0.32 -0.48 6.94
N SER A 12 -0.26 -1.12 7.97
CA SER A 12 0.44 -1.30 9.25
C SER A 12 1.61 -2.28 9.20
N TYR A 13 1.73 -3.08 8.13
CA TYR A 13 2.91 -3.90 7.88
C TYR A 13 4.14 -3.06 7.53
N PHE A 14 3.92 -1.85 7.01
CA PHE A 14 4.99 -0.90 6.64
C PHE A 14 5.37 -0.05 7.86
N HIS A 15 5.71 -0.69 8.98
CA HIS A 15 6.19 -0.05 10.20
C HIS A 15 7.72 0.15 10.16
N GLN A 16 8.26 0.99 11.05
CA GLN A 16 9.68 1.38 11.07
C GLN A 16 10.67 0.19 11.17
N ASP A 17 10.22 -0.90 11.78
CA ASP A 17 11.01 -2.12 12.02
C ASP A 17 10.81 -3.20 10.96
N ALA A 18 10.08 -2.93 9.87
CA ALA A 18 9.77 -3.93 8.84
C ALA A 18 11.03 -4.58 8.23
N ASP A 19 12.10 -3.79 8.05
CA ASP A 19 13.39 -4.26 7.51
C ASP A 19 14.07 -5.34 8.41
N LEU A 20 13.67 -5.47 9.68
CA LEU A 20 14.15 -6.53 10.58
C LEU A 20 13.50 -7.90 10.32
N PHE A 21 12.28 -7.88 9.77
CA PHE A 21 11.46 -9.07 9.55
C PHE A 21 11.43 -9.49 8.08
N TYR A 22 11.56 -8.53 7.17
CA TYR A 22 11.47 -8.75 5.73
C TYR A 22 12.78 -8.37 5.04
N PRO A 23 13.55 -9.36 4.55
CA PRO A 23 14.81 -9.10 3.83
C PRO A 23 14.63 -8.34 2.51
N THR A 24 13.42 -8.37 1.93
CA THR A 24 13.06 -7.69 0.69
C THR A 24 11.71 -7.00 0.83
N GLY A 25 11.52 -5.90 0.07
CA GLY A 25 10.22 -5.23 -0.01
C GLY A 25 9.13 -6.09 -0.63
N GLU A 26 9.49 -7.02 -1.52
CA GLU A 26 8.56 -7.98 -2.12
C GLU A 26 7.96 -8.91 -1.06
N GLY A 27 8.80 -9.49 -0.18
CA GLY A 27 8.31 -10.36 0.90
C GLY A 27 7.41 -9.63 1.89
N LEU A 28 7.70 -8.35 2.18
CA LEU A 28 6.83 -7.49 2.99
C LEU A 28 5.46 -7.28 2.33
N VAL A 29 5.44 -6.97 1.03
CA VAL A 29 4.19 -6.75 0.28
C VAL A 29 3.36 -8.03 0.22
N GLU A 30 3.98 -9.18 -0.06
CA GLU A 30 3.29 -10.47 -0.11
C GLU A 30 2.65 -10.79 1.25
N ASP A 31 3.39 -10.67 2.35
CA ASP A 31 2.87 -10.96 3.68
C ASP A 31 1.76 -10.00 4.12
N ALA A 32 1.88 -8.71 3.78
CA ALA A 32 0.83 -7.73 4.03
C ALA A 32 -0.46 -8.07 3.27
N LEU A 33 -0.36 -8.61 2.06
CA LEU A 33 -1.51 -9.00 1.23
C LEU A 33 -2.12 -10.33 1.68
N THR A 34 -1.32 -11.31 2.13
CA THR A 34 -1.82 -12.61 2.62
C THR A 34 -2.51 -12.51 3.99
N ALA A 35 -2.20 -11.47 4.77
CA ALA A 35 -2.85 -11.21 6.04
C ALA A 35 -4.31 -10.72 5.95
N LEU A 36 -4.77 -10.37 4.75
CA LEU A 36 -6.14 -9.95 4.49
C LEU A 36 -7.07 -11.16 4.35
N THR A 37 -8.28 -11.07 4.91
CA THR A 37 -9.36 -12.00 4.55
C THR A 37 -9.79 -11.78 3.10
N SER A 38 -10.56 -12.72 2.53
CA SER A 38 -11.11 -12.57 1.18
C SER A 38 -11.93 -11.27 1.02
N GLU A 39 -12.72 -10.91 2.04
CA GLU A 39 -13.53 -9.69 2.05
C GLU A 39 -12.65 -8.44 2.13
N GLU A 40 -11.68 -8.42 3.05
CA GLU A 40 -10.72 -7.31 3.19
C GLU A 40 -9.90 -7.14 1.91
N ARG A 41 -9.50 -8.24 1.27
CA ARG A 41 -8.76 -8.25 0.02
C ARG A 41 -9.57 -7.61 -1.11
N GLN A 42 -10.87 -7.89 -1.21
CA GLN A 42 -11.73 -7.24 -2.20
C GLN A 42 -11.85 -5.73 -1.93
N VAL A 43 -12.05 -5.32 -0.67
CA VAL A 43 -12.11 -3.90 -0.29
C VAL A 43 -10.81 -3.16 -0.63
N VAL A 44 -9.66 -3.75 -0.34
CA VAL A 44 -8.34 -3.19 -0.68
C VAL A 44 -8.18 -3.10 -2.20
N LYS A 45 -8.59 -4.12 -2.95
CA LYS A 45 -8.51 -4.13 -4.41
C LYS A 45 -9.32 -2.99 -5.03
N ASP A 46 -10.56 -2.81 -4.59
CA ASP A 46 -11.44 -1.73 -5.07
C ASP A 46 -10.89 -0.35 -4.72
N TYR A 47 -10.31 -0.20 -3.52
CA TYR A 47 -9.69 1.04 -3.08
C TYR A 47 -8.41 1.37 -3.87
N LEU A 48 -7.56 0.37 -4.14
CA LEU A 48 -6.37 0.53 -4.98
C LEU A 48 -6.76 0.93 -6.41
N LEU A 49 -7.82 0.35 -6.97
CA LEU A 49 -8.36 0.75 -8.28
C LEU A 49 -8.80 2.22 -8.31
N ASP A 50 -9.48 2.71 -7.27
CA ASP A 50 -9.84 4.14 -7.16
C ASP A 50 -8.60 5.04 -7.08
N LEU A 51 -7.60 4.66 -6.26
CA LEU A 51 -6.37 5.42 -6.11
C LEU A 51 -5.59 5.55 -7.43
N VAL A 52 -5.48 4.46 -8.20
CA VAL A 52 -4.70 4.46 -9.44
C VAL A 52 -5.52 4.89 -10.68
N SER A 53 -6.79 5.23 -10.50
CA SER A 53 -7.73 5.62 -11.57
C SER A 53 -7.34 6.87 -12.37
N GLY A 54 -6.38 7.65 -11.86
CA GLY A 54 -5.97 8.94 -12.43
C GLY A 54 -6.69 10.14 -11.83
N ARG A 55 -7.56 9.94 -10.83
CA ARG A 55 -8.16 11.03 -10.04
C ARG A 55 -7.15 11.76 -9.16
N TYR A 56 -6.12 11.06 -8.69
CA TYR A 56 -5.11 11.59 -7.79
C TYR A 56 -3.75 11.66 -8.49
N ASP A 57 -3.04 12.76 -8.30
CA ASP A 57 -1.65 12.88 -8.72
C ASP A 57 -0.68 12.22 -7.71
N GLU A 58 0.60 12.14 -8.07
CA GLU A 58 1.63 11.52 -7.22
C GLU A 58 1.77 12.20 -5.85
N LYS A 59 1.59 13.52 -5.77
CA LYS A 59 1.70 14.26 -4.52
C LYS A 59 0.50 13.95 -3.61
N GLU A 60 -0.69 13.89 -4.18
CA GLU A 60 -1.92 13.51 -3.48
C GLU A 60 -1.85 12.07 -2.97
N LEU A 61 -1.36 11.14 -3.80
CA LEU A 61 -1.18 9.74 -3.40
C LEU A 61 -0.19 9.59 -2.23
N ARG A 62 0.90 10.35 -2.22
CA ARG A 62 1.82 10.39 -1.07
C ARG A 62 1.18 10.95 0.18
N VAL A 63 0.33 11.97 0.06
CA VAL A 63 -0.43 12.51 1.20
C VAL A 63 -1.38 11.45 1.75
N ILE A 64 -2.11 10.75 0.86
CA ILE A 64 -2.99 9.65 1.25
C ILE A 64 -2.18 8.57 1.97
N TRP A 65 -1.06 8.10 1.41
CA TRP A 65 -0.20 7.09 2.04
C TRP A 65 0.27 7.52 3.44
N ARG A 66 0.76 8.75 3.59
CA ARG A 66 1.22 9.29 4.88
C ARG A 66 0.12 9.46 5.91
N SER A 67 -1.14 9.45 5.50
CA SER A 67 -2.30 9.47 6.40
C SER A 67 -2.76 8.08 6.85
N THR A 68 -2.06 7.03 6.44
CA THR A 68 -2.32 5.64 6.84
C THR A 68 -1.56 5.26 8.12
N LYS A 69 -1.46 3.95 8.41
CA LYS A 69 -0.68 3.42 9.53
C LYS A 69 0.78 3.08 9.15
N ALA A 70 1.19 3.36 7.92
CA ALA A 70 2.57 3.14 7.49
C ALA A 70 3.50 4.17 8.14
N ASP A 71 4.53 3.70 8.84
CA ASP A 71 5.63 4.54 9.34
C ASP A 71 6.69 4.79 8.26
N ILE A 72 6.81 3.87 7.29
CA ILE A 72 7.76 3.97 6.20
C ILE A 72 7.07 4.16 4.85
N SER A 73 7.76 4.83 3.93
CA SER A 73 7.39 4.86 2.52
C SER A 73 8.27 3.86 1.76
N PRO A 74 7.70 2.81 1.15
CA PRO A 74 8.47 1.85 0.34
C PRO A 74 9.02 2.48 -0.95
N PHE A 75 8.46 3.63 -1.36
CA PHE A 75 8.95 4.46 -2.47
C PHE A 75 9.85 5.59 -1.92
N ARG A 76 11.17 5.36 -1.87
CA ARG A 76 12.15 6.33 -1.32
C ARG A 76 12.65 7.31 -2.39
N GLY A 77 12.83 8.58 -1.99
CA GLY A 77 13.42 9.64 -2.83
C GLY A 77 12.58 10.07 -4.04
N ASP A 78 13.24 10.66 -5.04
CA ASP A 78 12.67 11.03 -6.35
C ASP A 78 12.52 9.81 -7.29
N GLU A 79 13.15 8.67 -6.95
CA GLU A 79 13.20 7.47 -7.80
C GLU A 79 12.05 6.48 -7.55
N GLY A 80 11.41 6.51 -6.37
CA GLY A 80 10.26 5.65 -6.08
C GLY A 80 8.94 6.38 -6.35
N ASN A 81 8.08 5.86 -7.22
CA ASN A 81 6.76 6.43 -7.52
C ASN A 81 5.65 5.73 -6.71
N CYS A 82 4.85 6.50 -5.97
CA CYS A 82 3.76 5.98 -5.13
C CYS A 82 2.68 5.32 -5.98
N LYS A 83 2.32 5.91 -7.12
CA LYS A 83 1.36 5.32 -8.05
C LYS A 83 1.84 3.96 -8.57
N GLU A 84 3.08 3.85 -9.02
CA GLU A 84 3.66 2.59 -9.51
C GLU A 84 3.66 1.52 -8.41
N PHE A 85 3.98 1.89 -7.18
CA PHE A 85 3.92 0.98 -6.04
C PHE A 85 2.48 0.48 -5.76
N LEU A 86 1.49 1.38 -5.78
CA LEU A 86 0.08 1.02 -5.62
C LEU A 86 -0.41 0.11 -6.77
N GLN A 87 0.05 0.37 -8.00
CA GLN A 87 -0.24 -0.48 -9.17
C GLN A 87 0.43 -1.86 -9.05
N HIS A 88 1.65 -1.92 -8.51
CA HIS A 88 2.33 -3.18 -8.26
C HIS A 88 1.56 -4.05 -7.25
N MET A 89 1.14 -3.50 -6.11
CA MET A 89 0.29 -4.22 -5.15
C MET A 89 -1.00 -4.72 -5.80
N LEU A 90 -1.66 -3.89 -6.61
CA LEU A 90 -2.87 -4.27 -7.33
C LEU A 90 -2.62 -5.44 -8.31
N SER A 91 -1.45 -5.47 -8.96
CA SER A 91 -1.10 -6.55 -9.90
C SER A 91 -0.94 -7.92 -9.24
N ILE A 92 -0.49 -7.97 -7.97
CA ILE A 92 -0.37 -9.20 -7.17
C ILE A 92 -1.76 -9.74 -6.75
N MET A 93 -2.77 -8.87 -6.69
CA MET A 93 -4.14 -9.22 -6.30
C MET A 93 -5.02 -9.71 -7.47
N ASN A 94 -4.45 -9.88 -8.66
CA ASN A 94 -5.15 -10.40 -9.84
C ASN A 94 -5.05 -11.92 -9.98
#